data_AF-A0AAP9QIJ0-F1
#
_entry.id   AF-A0AAP9QIJ0-F1
#
_cell.length_a   1.000
_cell.length_b   1.000
_cell.length_c   1.000
_cell.angle_alpha   90.00
_cell.angle_beta   90.00
_cell.angle_gamma   90.00
#
_symmetry.space_group_name_H-M   'P 1'
#
loop_
_entity.id
_entity.type
_entity.pdbx_description
1 polymer ?
#
loop_
_entity_poly.entity_id
_entity_poly.type
_entity_poly.pdbx_seq_one_letter_code
_entity_poly.pdbx_strand_id
1 'polypeptide(L)'
;MIKQAKLTTAEKAWAKKLNKLLAECPSNRIGFATIGDCEVTLFDVTRYGEICDLVDNEHAEFIPAAMRIGATFDEVLTFPNQVESTAG
;
A
#
# COMPACT_ATOMS: atom_id res chain seq x y z
N MET A 1 -21.96 8.44 21.38
CA MET A 1 -20.63 7.80 21.42
C MET A 1 -20.58 6.73 20.34
N ILE A 2 -19.65 6.82 19.39
CA ILE A 2 -19.48 5.79 18.35
C ILE A 2 -18.76 4.60 19.01
N LYS A 3 -19.30 3.38 18.85
CA LYS A 3 -18.73 2.16 19.40
C LYS A 3 -17.83 1.51 18.34
N GLN A 4 -16.53 1.44 18.61
CA GLN A 4 -15.56 0.75 17.77
C GLN A 4 -15.48 -0.74 18.13
N ALA A 5 -15.14 -1.57 17.14
CA ALA A 5 -14.73 -2.96 17.38
C ALA A 5 -13.46 -3.01 18.25
N LYS A 6 -13.31 -4.07 19.05
CA LYS A 6 -12.18 -4.22 19.99
C LYS A 6 -11.28 -5.36 19.55
N LEU A 7 -9.99 -5.06 19.39
CA LEU A 7 -8.95 -6.07 19.30
C LEU A 7 -8.71 -6.75 20.65
N THR A 8 -8.48 -8.06 20.61
CA THR A 8 -7.91 -8.86 21.69
C THR A 8 -6.49 -8.41 22.03
N THR A 9 -5.98 -8.86 23.18
CA THR A 9 -4.58 -8.58 23.58
C THR A 9 -3.58 -9.14 22.57
N ALA A 10 -3.85 -10.33 22.03
CA ALA A 10 -2.98 -10.97 21.05
C ALA A 10 -2.95 -10.20 19.72
N GLU A 11 -4.10 -9.79 19.20
CA GLU A 11 -4.20 -9.00 17.96
C GLU A 11 -3.50 -7.63 18.10
N LYS A 12 -3.63 -6.96 19.25
CA LYS A 12 -2.90 -5.71 19.53
C LYS A 12 -1.39 -5.93 19.53
N ALA A 13 -0.92 -7.02 20.14
CA ALA A 13 0.51 -7.34 20.18
C ALA A 13 1.04 -7.66 18.79
N TRP A 14 0.27 -8.41 17.99
CA TRP A 14 0.60 -8.71 16.60
C TRP A 14 0.67 -7.43 15.74
N ALA A 15 -0.35 -6.57 15.81
CA ALA A 15 -0.37 -5.31 15.03
C ALA A 15 0.83 -4.40 15.38
N LYS A 16 1.22 -4.33 16.66
CA LYS A 16 2.42 -3.59 17.07
C LYS A 16 3.71 -4.16 16.49
N LYS A 17 3.84 -5.49 16.42
CA LYS A 17 5.01 -6.13 15.81
C LYS A 17 5.07 -5.84 14.30
N LEU A 18 3.94 -5.93 13.61
CA LEU A 18 3.87 -5.61 12.18
C LEU A 18 4.23 -4.14 11.91
N ASN A 19 3.66 -3.20 12.67
CA ASN A 19 3.99 -1.77 12.54
C ASN A 19 5.48 -1.51 12.82
N LYS A 20 6.06 -2.19 13.81
CA LYS A 20 7.50 -2.09 14.09
C LYS A 20 8.34 -2.60 12.92
N LEU A 21 7.98 -3.75 12.35
CA LEU A 21 8.67 -4.31 11.18
C LEU A 21 8.62 -3.36 9.98
N LEU A 22 7.44 -2.80 9.69
CA LEU A 22 7.28 -1.82 8.60
C LEU A 22 8.12 -0.56 8.83
N ALA A 23 8.21 -0.08 10.08
CA ALA A 23 9.03 1.08 10.43
C ALA A 23 10.54 0.82 10.34
N GLU A 24 10.97 -0.45 10.40
CA GLU A 24 12.37 -0.87 10.23
C GLU A 24 12.75 -1.14 8.76
N CYS A 25 11.85 -0.84 7.81
CA CYS A 25 12.15 -0.95 6.38
C CYS A 25 13.47 -0.22 6.04
N PRO A 26 14.44 -0.87 5.37
CA PRO A 26 15.76 -0.29 5.11
C PRO A 26 15.75 0.78 4.01
N SER A 27 14.56 1.17 3.54
CA SER A 27 14.37 2.01 2.38
C SER A 27 13.30 3.05 2.65
N ASN A 28 13.54 4.27 2.18
CA ASN A 28 12.56 5.35 2.15
C ASN A 28 11.84 5.44 0.80
N ARG A 29 12.20 4.60 -0.19
CA ARG A 29 11.64 4.66 -1.54
C ARG A 29 10.45 3.73 -1.78
N ILE A 30 10.14 2.84 -0.83
CA ILE A 30 9.07 1.84 -0.99
C ILE A 30 7.74 2.41 -0.51
N GLY A 31 6.79 2.52 -1.44
CA GLY A 31 5.38 2.82 -1.19
C GLY A 31 4.50 1.60 -1.40
N PHE A 32 3.24 1.70 -0.96
CA PHE A 32 2.28 0.60 -0.95
C PHE A 32 0.97 1.04 -1.61
N ALA A 33 0.44 0.25 -2.55
CA ALA A 33 -0.84 0.49 -3.19
C ALA A 33 -1.61 -0.82 -3.40
N THR A 34 -2.94 -0.75 -3.39
CA THR A 34 -3.85 -1.85 -3.73
C THR A 34 -5.13 -1.27 -4.33
N ILE A 35 -5.98 -2.12 -4.91
CA ILE A 35 -7.32 -1.79 -5.39
C ILE A 35 -8.43 -2.57 -4.67
N GLY A 36 -8.11 -3.24 -3.55
CA GLY A 36 -9.05 -4.14 -2.85
C GLY A 36 -8.64 -5.61 -2.86
N ASP A 37 -7.39 -5.92 -3.21
CA ASP A 37 -6.89 -7.29 -3.29
C ASP A 37 -6.09 -7.68 -2.05
N CYS A 38 -5.83 -8.98 -1.90
CA CYS A 38 -4.93 -9.51 -0.88
C CYS A 38 -3.45 -9.16 -1.16
N GLU A 39 -3.12 -8.74 -2.37
CA GLU A 39 -1.77 -8.33 -2.76
C GLU A 39 -1.63 -6.82 -2.69
N VAL A 40 -0.61 -6.36 -1.97
CA VAL A 40 -0.23 -4.95 -1.90
C VAL A 40 0.98 -4.75 -2.80
N THR A 41 0.78 -3.98 -3.87
CA THR A 41 1.82 -3.58 -4.81
C THR A 41 2.82 -2.68 -4.11
N LEU A 42 4.11 -2.99 -4.29
CA LEU A 42 5.21 -2.13 -3.88
C LEU A 42 5.61 -1.24 -5.07
N PHE A 43 5.74 0.07 -4.83
CA PHE A 43 6.15 1.02 -5.86
C PHE A 43 7.21 2.00 -5.37
N ASP A 44 7.95 2.61 -6.29
CA ASP A 44 8.99 3.59 -6.00
C ASP A 44 8.38 4.99 -5.82
N VAL A 45 8.32 5.46 -4.56
CA VAL A 45 7.74 6.78 -4.24
C VAL A 45 8.54 7.94 -4.80
N THR A 46 9.80 7.74 -5.19
CA THR A 46 10.58 8.81 -5.84
C THR A 46 10.02 9.18 -7.22
N ARG A 47 9.19 8.30 -7.79
CA ARG A 47 8.53 8.47 -9.09
C ARG A 47 7.05 8.79 -8.95
N TYR A 48 6.56 9.09 -7.75
CA TYR A 48 5.14 9.37 -7.51
C TYR A 48 4.58 10.47 -8.42
N GLY A 49 5.34 11.54 -8.66
CA GLY A 49 4.94 12.61 -9.57
C GLY A 49 4.69 12.12 -11.00
N GLU A 50 5.60 11.28 -11.55
CA GLU A 50 5.43 10.70 -12.89
C GLU A 50 4.20 9.79 -12.97
N ILE A 51 3.89 9.07 -11.89
CA ILE A 51 2.68 8.24 -11.81
C ILE A 51 1.43 9.13 -11.85
N CYS A 52 1.39 10.18 -11.03
CA CYS A 52 0.27 11.12 -11.00
C CYS A 52 0.09 11.85 -12.34
N ASP A 53 1.17 12.30 -12.96
CA ASP A 53 1.12 12.94 -14.28
C ASP A 53 0.48 12.00 -15.32
N LEU A 54 0.80 10.70 -15.28
CA LEU A 54 0.19 9.73 -16.19
C LEU A 54 -1.29 9.47 -15.87
N VAL A 55 -1.63 9.37 -14.58
CA VAL A 55 -3.02 9.23 -14.11
C VAL A 55 -3.88 10.41 -14.59
N ASP A 56 -3.40 11.64 -14.40
CA ASP A 56 -4.15 12.85 -14.70
C ASP A 56 -4.28 13.09 -16.21
N ASN A 57 -3.20 12.87 -16.97
CA ASN A 57 -3.20 13.14 -18.42
C ASN A 57 -3.88 12.06 -19.25
N GLU A 58 -3.88 10.81 -18.78
CA GLU A 58 -4.43 9.67 -19.54
C GLU A 58 -5.65 9.01 -18.89
N HIS A 59 -6.16 9.56 -17.78
CA HIS A 59 -7.24 8.96 -17.00
C HIS A 59 -6.95 7.50 -16.60
N ALA A 60 -5.67 7.20 -16.33
CA ALA A 60 -5.22 5.87 -15.95
C ALA A 60 -5.48 5.58 -14.46
N GLU A 61 -5.58 4.31 -14.10
CA GLU A 61 -5.53 3.88 -12.70
C GLU A 61 -4.09 3.91 -12.17
N PHE A 62 -3.91 4.22 -10.89
CA PHE A 62 -2.59 4.46 -10.29
C PHE A 62 -1.61 3.28 -10.45
N ILE A 63 -2.03 2.05 -10.12
CA ILE A 63 -1.16 0.88 -10.20
C ILE A 63 -0.78 0.55 -11.66
N PRO A 64 -1.73 0.45 -12.62
CA PRO A 64 -1.39 0.31 -14.03
C PRO A 64 -0.47 1.41 -14.58
N ALA A 65 -0.66 2.66 -14.16
CA ALA A 65 0.23 3.77 -14.51
C ALA A 65 1.66 3.55 -13.98
N ALA A 66 1.79 3.19 -12.71
CA ALA A 66 3.07 2.87 -12.08
C ALA A 66 3.78 1.70 -12.78
N MET A 67 3.05 0.62 -13.11
CA MET A 67 3.60 -0.51 -13.85
C MET A 67 4.12 -0.09 -15.23
N ARG A 68 3.34 0.70 -15.97
CA ARG A 68 3.68 1.12 -17.34
C ARG A 68 4.99 1.91 -17.41
N ILE A 69 5.24 2.76 -16.42
CA ILE A 69 6.47 3.55 -16.37
C ILE A 69 7.63 2.80 -15.70
N GLY A 70 7.41 1.58 -15.20
CA GLY A 70 8.41 0.81 -14.46
C GLY A 70 8.68 1.36 -13.06
N ALA A 71 7.67 1.90 -12.39
CA ALA A 71 7.75 2.38 -11.01
C ALA A 71 7.31 1.33 -9.98
N THR A 72 6.80 0.16 -10.39
CA THR A 72 6.54 -0.96 -9.48
C THR A 72 7.78 -1.83 -9.26
N PHE A 73 7.88 -2.44 -8.08
CA PHE A 73 8.84 -3.52 -7.82
C PHE A 73 8.23 -4.87 -8.21
N ASP A 74 9.08 -5.86 -8.50
CA ASP A 74 8.64 -7.22 -8.84
C ASP A 74 8.01 -7.96 -7.64
N GLU A 75 8.30 -7.50 -6.42
CA GLU A 75 7.80 -8.08 -5.17
C GLU A 75 6.52 -7.41 -4.68
N VAL A 76 5.66 -8.20 -4.03
CA VAL A 76 4.40 -7.75 -3.40
C VAL A 76 4.33 -8.21 -1.94
N LEU A 77 3.48 -7.57 -1.14
CA LEU A 77 3.09 -8.10 0.16
C LEU A 77 1.75 -8.83 0.06
N THR A 78 1.71 -10.10 0.48
CA THR A 78 0.47 -10.89 0.52
C THR A 78 -0.15 -10.84 1.91
N PHE A 79 -1.35 -10.27 1.99
CA PHE A 79 -2.17 -10.23 3.20
C PHE A 79 -3.16 -11.40 3.21
N PRO A 80 -3.60 -11.86 4.40
CA PRO A 80 -4.54 -12.97 4.51
C PRO A 80 -5.98 -12.60 4.09
N ASN A 81 -6.30 -11.30 4.05
CA ASN A 81 -7.58 -10.76 3.62
C ASN A 81 -7.34 -9.58 2.67
N GLN A 82 -8.39 -9.18 1.95
CA GLN A 82 -8.38 -8.02 1.07
C GLN A 82 -7.94 -6.76 1.82
N VAL A 83 -7.04 -5.99 1.22
CA VAL A 83 -6.65 -4.66 1.68
C VAL A 83 -7.38 -3.66 0.80
N GLU A 84 -8.33 -2.93 1.39
CA GLU A 84 -9.19 -2.00 0.66
C GLU A 84 -8.44 -0.70 0.31
N SER A 85 -8.69 -0.19 -0.90
CA SER A 85 -8.33 1.17 -1.29
C SER A 85 -9.56 2.05 -1.20
N THR A 86 -9.60 2.91 -0.19
CA THR A 86 -10.75 3.79 0.07
C THR A 86 -10.35 5.24 -0.13
N ALA A 87 -11.11 5.97 -0.95
CA ALA A 87 -11.08 7.44 -0.91
C ALA A 87 -11.70 7.92 0.42
N GLY A 88 -11.10 8.95 1.01
CA GLY A 88 -11.54 9.57 2.27
C GLY A 88 -12.15 10.95 2.06
#